data_AF-A0A485L9I7-F1
#
_entry.id   AF-A0A485L9I7-F1
#
_cell.length_a   1.000
_cell.length_b   1.000
_cell.length_c   1.000
_cell.angle_alpha   90.00
_cell.angle_beta   90.00
_cell.angle_gamma   90.00
#
_symmetry.space_group_name_H-M   'P 1'
#
loop_
_entity.id
_entity.type
_entity.pdbx_description
1 polymer ?
#
loop_
_entity_poly.entity_id
_entity_poly.type
_entity_poly.pdbx_seq_one_letter_code
_entity_poly.pdbx_strand_id
1 'polypeptide(L)'
;MKASSTSTSGHRLSPIEATRASAIIEETIEKLTFLGSITPDVLQHREELSQVVGDEISRIIQDQRRLEAKYESLISQRGVLKGLANKSKFKENQKEIQEVSRALRESTRSLCRNLKDNPNFGGNLMKIQYERQALIDLLTETTRELKSCTYESLVTYVTEGKNAAEKAADLIETEKEATEEVKRLTQELAREKTEHTREVSDQKGAIVLLKEQLLQVKSKTQIDIRYARNEAKAKTASTSRLYQQLITEQREKINVLAKQCDTETRVHQETVTFLRSKHENLQQEFSHWTEKYEADYAEKQKEYARLMDERSANLLKLEGLQKRWVEEVELQKNKENEKRRLKELEMLKKEEVKKQTIAARKIQASYRVHKAYLDEKKKAAEAGKKKKGGKKGKKK
;
A
#
# COMPACT_ATOMS: atom_id res chain seq x y z
N MET A 1 1.79 95.04 17.64
CA MET A 1 1.84 96.13 18.62
C MET A 1 0.87 95.84 19.76
N LYS A 2 1.36 95.33 20.89
CA LYS A 2 0.72 95.41 22.19
C LYS A 2 1.87 95.60 23.19
N ALA A 3 2.17 96.87 23.45
CA ALA A 3 3.09 97.23 24.51
C ALA A 3 2.40 96.87 25.84
N SER A 4 2.80 95.75 26.43
CA SER A 4 2.53 95.46 27.82
C SER A 4 3.33 96.47 28.63
N SER A 5 2.68 97.55 29.05
CA SER A 5 3.19 98.48 30.05
C SER A 5 3.39 97.71 31.36
N THR A 6 4.59 97.18 31.57
CA THR A 6 5.07 96.76 32.89
C THR A 6 5.08 98.01 33.77
N SER A 7 3.99 98.22 34.50
CA SER A 7 3.96 99.17 35.61
C SER A 7 4.93 98.64 36.66
N THR A 8 6.15 99.16 36.67
CA THR A 8 7.02 99.09 37.85
C THR A 8 6.40 100.00 38.91
N SER A 9 5.31 99.54 39.53
CA SER A 9 4.91 100.01 40.84
C SER A 9 5.97 99.53 41.83
N GLY A 10 7.10 100.23 41.86
CA GLY A 10 8.19 99.93 42.79
C GLY A 10 7.62 99.83 44.20
N HIS A 11 8.13 98.86 44.96
CA HIS A 11 7.70 98.61 46.32
C HIS A 11 7.93 99.86 47.17
N ARG A 12 6.84 100.62 47.41
CA ARG A 12 6.87 101.94 48.02
C ARG A 12 5.89 102.06 49.17
N LEU A 13 6.30 102.80 50.19
CA LEU A 13 5.48 103.15 51.35
C LEU A 13 5.08 104.63 51.29
N SER A 14 4.03 105.02 52.01
CA SER A 14 3.82 106.43 52.28
C SER A 14 4.94 106.97 53.19
N PRO A 15 5.22 108.29 53.18
CA PRO A 15 6.27 108.87 54.03
C PRO A 15 6.09 108.54 55.52
N ILE A 16 4.84 108.54 56.00
CA ILE A 16 4.51 108.23 57.40
C ILE A 16 4.80 106.75 57.72
N GLU A 17 4.44 105.84 56.82
CA GLU A 17 4.71 104.41 56.98
C GLU A 17 6.21 104.12 56.90
N ALA A 18 6.93 104.77 55.98
CA ALA A 18 8.38 104.63 55.85
C ALA A 18 9.11 105.09 57.12
N THR A 19 8.71 106.23 57.72
CA THR A 19 9.29 106.68 59.00
C THR A 19 8.99 105.72 60.14
N ARG A 20 7.76 105.20 60.25
CA ARG A 20 7.39 104.22 61.28
C ARG A 20 8.18 102.91 61.12
N ALA A 21 8.31 102.41 59.89
CA ALA A 21 9.08 101.21 59.58
C ALA A 21 10.58 101.43 59.89
N SER A 22 11.15 102.58 59.51
CA SER A 22 12.54 102.94 59.80
C SER A 22 12.83 102.88 61.30
N ALA A 23 11.96 103.47 62.13
CA ALA A 23 12.15 103.47 63.59
C ALA A 23 12.17 102.06 64.19
N ILE A 24 11.28 101.17 63.72
CA ILE A 24 11.24 99.77 64.18
C ILE A 24 12.48 99.00 63.73
N ILE A 25 12.92 99.23 62.48
CA ILE A 25 14.10 98.56 61.93
C ILE A 25 15.37 99.04 62.63
N GLU A 26 15.50 100.33 62.90
CA GLU A 26 16.60 100.92 63.68
C GLU A 26 16.67 100.32 65.09
N GLU A 27 15.55 100.26 65.81
CA GLU A 27 15.48 99.59 67.12
C GLU A 27 15.88 98.09 67.03
N THR A 28 15.50 97.42 65.94
CA THR A 28 15.86 96.02 65.69
C THR A 28 17.36 95.86 65.45
N ILE A 29 17.97 96.74 64.65
CA ILE A 29 19.41 96.77 64.39
C ILE A 29 20.18 97.01 65.70
N GLU A 30 19.72 97.94 66.55
CA GLU A 30 20.34 98.20 67.86
C GLU A 30 20.34 96.95 68.74
N LYS A 31 19.19 96.27 68.85
CA LYS A 31 19.07 95.02 69.62
C LYS A 31 19.95 93.91 69.05
N LEU A 32 19.99 93.74 67.73
CA LEU A 32 20.84 92.73 67.07
C LEU A 32 22.33 93.05 67.27
N THR A 33 22.72 94.32 67.16
CA THR A 33 24.09 94.80 67.41
C THR A 33 24.49 94.57 68.86
N PHE A 34 23.59 94.82 69.82
CA PHE A 34 23.82 94.52 71.23
C PHE A 34 24.03 93.02 71.46
N LEU A 35 23.19 92.15 70.89
CA LEU A 35 23.42 90.70 70.92
C LEU A 35 24.76 90.31 70.27
N GLY A 36 25.14 91.00 69.20
CA GLY A 36 26.47 90.92 68.58
C GLY A 36 27.59 91.21 69.58
N SER A 37 27.52 92.31 70.33
CA SER A 37 28.53 92.71 71.30
C SER A 37 28.71 91.74 72.49
N ILE A 38 27.67 90.98 72.84
CA ILE A 38 27.73 89.95 73.89
C ILE A 38 28.35 88.64 73.36
N THR A 39 28.29 88.39 72.06
CA THR A 39 28.74 87.09 71.53
C THR A 39 30.24 86.84 71.60
N PRO A 40 31.15 87.83 71.48
CA PRO A 40 32.57 87.64 71.74
C PRO A 40 32.87 86.99 73.10
N ASP A 41 32.11 87.35 74.14
CA ASP A 41 32.22 86.77 75.48
C ASP A 41 31.79 85.28 75.46
N VAL A 42 30.65 84.99 74.83
CA VAL A 42 30.16 83.61 74.63
C VAL A 42 31.12 82.76 73.78
N LEU A 43 31.80 83.36 72.79
CA LEU A 43 32.80 82.71 71.95
C LEU A 43 34.12 82.46 72.69
N GLN A 44 34.50 83.32 73.65
CA GLN A 44 35.64 83.09 74.54
C GLN A 44 35.39 81.89 75.47
N HIS A 45 34.16 81.74 75.96
CA HIS A 45 33.72 80.58 76.74
C HIS A 45 33.25 79.39 75.88
N ARG A 46 33.54 79.39 74.58
CA ARG A 46 33.09 78.33 73.64
C ARG A 46 33.56 76.94 74.06
N GLU A 47 34.80 76.80 74.51
CA GLU A 47 35.36 75.52 74.92
C GLU A 47 34.70 75.00 76.19
N GLU A 48 34.47 75.88 77.17
CA GLU A 48 33.77 75.56 78.42
C GLU A 48 32.31 75.15 78.17
N LEU A 49 31.59 75.88 77.31
CA LEU A 49 30.21 75.56 76.93
C LEU A 49 30.13 74.26 76.11
N SER A 50 31.08 74.04 75.20
CA SER A 50 31.19 72.77 74.45
C SER A 50 31.52 71.61 75.38
N GLN A 51 32.31 71.83 76.42
CA GLN A 51 32.64 70.83 77.43
C GLN A 51 31.42 70.51 78.30
N VAL A 52 30.64 71.49 78.73
CA VAL A 52 29.40 71.27 79.50
C VAL A 52 28.40 70.40 78.72
N VAL A 53 28.24 70.68 77.41
CA VAL A 53 27.39 69.86 76.53
C VAL A 53 27.99 68.47 76.31
N GLY A 54 29.31 68.36 76.16
CA GLY A 54 30.03 67.09 76.05
C GLY A 54 29.95 66.23 77.30
N ASP A 55 30.00 66.84 78.49
CA ASP A 55 29.87 66.20 79.78
C ASP A 55 28.44 65.67 79.99
N GLU A 56 27.43 66.42 79.54
CA GLU A 56 26.03 65.97 79.58
C GLU A 56 25.79 64.79 78.63
N ILE A 57 26.31 64.84 77.40
CA ILE A 57 26.26 63.69 76.48
C ILE A 57 27.00 62.48 77.07
N SER A 58 28.16 62.71 77.70
CA SER A 58 28.94 61.65 78.34
C SER A 58 28.21 61.02 79.52
N ARG A 59 27.48 61.81 80.32
CA ARG A 59 26.59 61.31 81.39
C ARG A 59 25.48 60.45 80.82
N ILE A 60 24.79 60.91 79.78
CA ILE A 60 23.72 60.14 79.12
C ILE A 60 24.27 58.81 78.57
N ILE A 61 25.47 58.80 77.98
CA ILE A 61 26.12 57.57 77.51
C ILE A 61 26.44 56.61 78.67
N GLN A 62 26.92 57.14 79.79
CA GLN A 62 27.21 56.32 80.98
C GLN A 62 25.93 55.71 81.56
N ASP A 63 24.84 56.49 81.65
CA ASP A 63 23.54 56.01 82.10
C ASP A 63 22.95 54.97 81.14
N GLN A 64 23.10 55.16 79.84
CA GLN A 64 22.73 54.17 78.82
C GLN A 64 23.47 52.85 79.04
N ARG A 65 24.80 52.88 79.19
CA ARG A 65 25.61 51.67 79.45
C ARG A 65 25.19 50.97 80.76
N ARG A 66 24.86 51.75 81.79
CA ARG A 66 24.36 51.22 83.06
C ARG A 66 23.01 50.52 82.89
N LEU A 67 22.10 51.09 82.11
CA LEU A 67 20.81 50.50 81.79
C LEU A 67 20.97 49.23 80.93
N GLU A 68 21.91 49.20 79.99
CA GLU A 68 22.25 48.02 79.17
C GLU A 68 22.77 46.87 80.03
N ALA A 69 23.75 47.14 80.90
CA ALA A 69 24.30 46.16 81.83
C ALA A 69 23.21 45.63 82.80
N LYS A 70 22.34 46.51 83.29
CA LYS A 70 21.20 46.11 84.13
C LYS A 70 20.21 45.23 83.36
N TYR A 71 19.91 45.58 82.11
CA TYR A 71 19.02 44.80 81.24
C TYR A 71 19.60 43.40 80.96
N GLU A 72 20.88 43.31 80.63
CA GLU A 72 21.58 42.05 80.38
C GLU A 72 21.60 41.14 81.62
N SER A 73 21.85 41.70 82.80
CA SER A 73 21.77 40.97 84.07
C SER A 73 20.37 40.42 84.32
N LEU A 74 19.33 41.24 84.10
CA LEU A 74 17.95 40.83 84.30
C LEU A 74 17.50 39.75 83.30
N ILE A 75 17.93 39.83 82.04
CA ILE A 75 17.67 38.80 81.01
C ILE A 75 18.36 37.48 81.38
N SER A 76 19.60 37.55 81.87
CA SER A 76 20.34 36.37 82.34
C SER A 76 19.64 35.72 83.54
N GLN A 77 19.20 36.52 84.52
CA GLN A 77 18.40 36.07 85.66
C GLN A 77 17.06 35.47 85.22
N ARG A 78 16.39 36.04 84.22
CA ARG A 78 15.15 35.49 83.65
C ARG A 78 15.36 34.09 83.08
N GLY A 79 16.48 33.85 82.41
CA GLY A 79 16.86 32.53 81.89
C GLY A 79 16.94 31.47 82.98
N VAL A 80 17.54 31.81 84.12
CA VAL A 80 17.65 30.94 85.30
C VAL A 80 16.30 30.75 86.00
N LEU A 81 15.53 31.84 86.16
CA LEU A 81 14.24 31.83 86.87
C LEU A 81 13.12 31.12 86.10
N LYS A 82 13.23 30.98 84.77
CA LYS A 82 12.23 30.28 83.93
C LYS A 82 12.12 28.79 84.26
N GLY A 83 13.17 28.18 84.82
CA GLY A 83 13.21 26.77 85.22
C GLY A 83 12.89 26.51 86.70
N LEU A 84 12.69 27.54 87.52
CA LEU A 84 12.48 27.42 88.96
C LEU A 84 11.01 27.64 89.34
N ALA A 85 10.52 26.94 90.37
CA ALA A 85 9.13 27.04 90.84
C ALA A 85 8.76 28.40 91.48
N ASN A 86 9.71 29.33 91.63
CA ASN A 86 9.51 30.61 92.28
C ASN A 86 8.84 31.63 91.34
N LYS A 87 7.53 31.46 91.15
CA LYS A 87 6.69 32.27 90.25
C LYS A 87 6.62 33.75 90.64
N SER A 88 6.88 34.10 91.91
CA SER A 88 6.89 35.48 92.39
C SER A 88 8.12 36.24 91.88
N LYS A 89 9.33 35.71 92.11
CA LYS A 89 10.58 36.31 91.65
C LYS A 89 10.67 36.42 90.13
N PHE A 90 10.10 35.44 89.41
CA PHE A 90 10.03 35.50 87.94
C PHE A 90 9.15 36.67 87.44
N LYS A 91 7.99 36.92 88.08
CA LYS A 91 7.12 38.05 87.73
C LYS A 91 7.76 39.40 88.06
N GLU A 92 8.45 39.49 89.20
CA GLU A 92 9.18 40.69 89.60
C GLU A 92 10.31 41.02 88.61
N ASN A 93 11.12 40.03 88.25
CA ASN A 93 12.15 40.17 87.22
C ASN A 93 11.55 40.55 85.85
N GLN A 94 10.40 39.99 85.47
CA GLN A 94 9.71 40.38 84.24
C GLN A 94 9.23 41.84 84.25
N LYS A 95 8.75 42.35 85.39
CA LYS A 95 8.36 43.75 85.56
C LYS A 95 9.58 44.67 85.48
N GLU A 96 10.68 44.31 86.13
CA GLU A 96 11.91 45.08 86.12
C GLU A 96 12.55 45.14 84.72
N ILE A 97 12.49 44.05 83.94
CA ILE A 97 12.90 44.02 82.52
C ILE A 97 12.08 45.02 81.70
N GLN A 98 10.76 45.09 81.91
CA GLN A 98 9.91 46.03 81.18
C GLN A 98 10.23 47.49 81.54
N GLU A 99 10.47 47.78 82.82
CA GLU A 99 10.85 49.11 83.30
C GLU A 99 12.21 49.55 82.74
N VAL A 100 13.23 48.68 82.82
CA VAL A 100 14.56 48.95 82.25
C VAL A 100 14.50 49.07 80.73
N SER A 101 13.71 48.25 80.03
CA SER A 101 13.51 48.37 78.57
C SER A 101 12.86 49.70 78.16
N ARG A 102 11.94 50.23 78.98
CA ARG A 102 11.32 51.54 78.74
C ARG A 102 12.33 52.66 78.99
N ALA A 103 13.04 52.62 80.11
CA ALA A 103 14.10 53.58 80.44
C ALA A 103 15.22 53.59 79.40
N LEU A 104 15.61 52.42 78.88
CA LEU A 104 16.61 52.28 77.83
C LEU A 104 16.17 52.97 76.53
N ARG A 105 14.90 52.77 76.12
CA ARG A 105 14.35 53.45 74.94
C ARG A 105 14.28 54.98 75.11
N GLU A 106 13.95 55.45 76.30
CA GLU A 106 13.89 56.87 76.61
C GLU A 106 15.29 57.51 76.66
N SER A 107 16.25 56.84 77.30
CA SER A 107 17.68 57.20 77.31
C SER A 107 18.27 57.22 75.90
N THR A 108 17.97 56.21 75.06
CA THR A 108 18.41 56.16 73.66
C THR A 108 17.81 57.31 72.85
N ARG A 109 16.53 57.63 73.04
CA ARG A 109 15.89 58.79 72.37
C ARG A 109 16.51 60.11 72.82
N SER A 110 16.80 60.26 74.10
CA SER A 110 17.48 61.44 74.66
C SER A 110 18.90 61.58 74.10
N LEU A 111 19.66 60.49 74.03
CA LEU A 111 21.00 60.47 73.43
C LEU A 111 20.97 60.84 71.95
N CYS A 112 20.10 60.22 71.15
CA CYS A 112 19.96 60.53 69.73
C CYS A 112 19.55 61.98 69.50
N ARG A 113 18.66 62.53 70.33
CA ARG A 113 18.27 63.94 70.24
C ARG A 113 19.45 64.86 70.56
N ASN A 114 20.18 64.62 71.65
CA ASN A 114 21.34 65.44 72.02
C ASN A 114 22.47 65.36 70.97
N LEU A 115 22.70 64.18 70.38
CA LEU A 115 23.68 64.01 69.30
C LEU A 115 23.23 64.67 67.98
N LYS A 116 21.92 64.69 67.70
CA LYS A 116 21.35 65.33 66.50
C LYS A 116 21.29 66.85 66.63
N ASP A 117 20.95 67.35 67.82
CA ASP A 117 20.76 68.77 68.09
C ASP A 117 22.10 69.50 68.32
N ASN A 118 23.17 68.80 68.74
CA ASN A 118 24.49 69.40 69.03
C ASN A 118 25.71 68.67 68.43
N PRO A 119 25.82 68.50 67.10
CA PRO A 119 27.02 67.92 66.49
C PRO A 119 28.20 68.92 66.41
N ASN A 120 27.93 70.23 66.41
CA ASN A 120 28.95 71.28 66.28
C ASN A 120 28.51 72.61 66.92
N PHE A 121 28.54 72.68 68.26
CA PHE A 121 28.15 73.88 69.02
C PHE A 121 28.89 75.13 68.53
N GLY A 122 30.20 75.01 68.31
CA GLY A 122 31.02 76.12 67.81
C GLY A 122 30.67 76.59 66.40
N GLY A 123 30.44 75.65 65.48
CA GLY A 123 30.01 75.98 64.12
C GLY A 123 28.63 76.62 64.08
N ASN A 124 27.70 76.16 64.92
CA ASN A 124 26.38 76.77 65.06
C ASN A 124 26.49 78.21 65.58
N LEU A 125 27.35 78.46 66.57
CA LEU A 125 27.57 79.80 67.12
C LEU A 125 28.18 80.76 66.08
N MET A 126 29.14 80.27 65.28
CA MET A 126 29.71 81.02 64.15
C MET A 126 28.68 81.32 63.06
N LYS A 127 27.83 80.34 62.73
CA LYS A 127 26.73 80.52 61.78
C LYS A 127 25.75 81.58 62.26
N ILE A 128 25.36 81.55 63.54
CA ILE A 128 24.50 82.56 64.16
C ILE A 128 25.13 83.95 64.06
N GLN A 129 26.45 84.09 64.25
CA GLN A 129 27.12 85.39 64.05
C GLN A 129 27.02 85.88 62.62
N TYR A 130 27.33 85.00 61.66
CA TYR A 130 27.28 85.33 60.25
C TYR A 130 25.88 85.74 59.80
N GLU A 131 24.86 84.94 60.14
CA GLU A 131 23.46 85.24 59.80
C GLU A 131 22.97 86.52 60.46
N ARG A 132 23.37 86.77 61.71
CA ARG A 132 23.03 88.02 62.39
C ARG A 132 23.65 89.23 61.69
N GLN A 133 24.92 89.16 61.33
CA GLN A 133 25.58 90.25 60.61
C GLN A 133 24.92 90.49 59.25
N ALA A 134 24.66 89.43 58.49
CA ALA A 134 23.96 89.53 57.21
C ALA A 134 22.56 90.15 57.35
N LEU A 135 21.84 89.83 58.43
CA LEU A 135 20.54 90.44 58.73
C LEU A 135 20.69 91.92 59.10
N ILE A 136 21.68 92.30 59.91
CA ILE A 136 21.99 93.69 60.23
C ILE A 136 22.29 94.48 58.95
N ASP A 137 23.10 93.93 58.05
CA ASP A 137 23.47 94.57 56.78
C ASP A 137 22.23 94.78 55.89
N LEU A 138 21.37 93.76 55.76
CA LEU A 138 20.11 93.84 55.00
C LEU A 138 19.17 94.90 55.58
N LEU A 139 18.99 94.91 56.91
CA LEU A 139 18.13 95.86 57.60
C LEU A 139 18.68 97.30 57.48
N THR A 140 20.01 97.46 57.57
CA THR A 140 20.67 98.77 57.40
C THR A 140 20.46 99.31 55.98
N GLU A 141 20.62 98.46 54.97
CA GLU A 141 20.34 98.82 53.58
C GLU A 141 18.84 99.17 53.38
N THR A 142 17.95 98.39 53.98
CA THR A 142 16.50 98.66 53.94
C THR A 142 16.17 100.01 54.58
N THR A 143 16.75 100.34 55.74
CA THR A 143 16.61 101.66 56.37
C THR A 143 17.11 102.80 55.48
N ARG A 144 18.18 102.56 54.71
CA ARG A 144 18.68 103.54 53.73
C ARG A 144 17.68 103.77 52.60
N GLU A 145 17.11 102.70 52.05
CA GLU A 145 16.09 102.77 50.99
C GLU A 145 14.79 103.43 51.47
N LEU A 146 14.39 103.20 52.72
CA LEU A 146 13.18 103.78 53.31
C LEU A 146 13.21 105.31 53.37
N LYS A 147 14.40 105.93 53.38
CA LYS A 147 14.53 107.40 53.23
C LYS A 147 13.98 107.91 51.90
N SER A 148 14.00 107.07 50.86
CA SER A 148 13.39 107.32 49.55
C SER A 148 12.00 106.68 49.40
N CYS A 149 11.43 106.22 50.52
CA CYS A 149 10.16 105.50 50.61
C CYS A 149 10.14 104.18 49.81
N THR A 150 11.28 103.53 49.61
CA THR A 150 11.42 102.23 48.91
C THR A 150 12.00 101.16 49.83
N TYR A 151 11.85 99.87 49.49
CA TYR A 151 12.37 98.75 50.29
C TYR A 151 12.69 97.51 49.41
N GLU A 152 13.24 97.77 48.22
CA GLU A 152 13.47 96.78 47.17
C GLU A 152 14.45 95.68 47.60
N SER A 153 15.47 96.01 48.40
CA SER A 153 16.44 95.03 48.90
C SER A 153 15.78 93.96 49.76
N LEU A 154 14.85 94.35 50.63
CA LEU A 154 14.10 93.42 51.48
C LEU A 154 13.16 92.53 50.64
N VAL A 155 12.49 93.11 49.64
CA VAL A 155 11.61 92.34 48.76
C VAL A 155 12.40 91.32 47.96
N THR A 156 13.53 91.73 47.40
CA THR A 156 14.42 90.85 46.63
C THR A 156 14.89 89.68 47.49
N TYR A 157 15.43 89.96 48.69
CA TYR A 157 15.88 88.91 49.62
C TYR A 157 14.78 87.91 49.98
N VAL A 158 13.58 88.38 50.33
CA VAL A 158 12.46 87.49 50.69
C VAL A 158 11.98 86.69 49.48
N THR A 159 11.94 87.30 48.30
CA THR A 159 11.48 86.64 47.07
C THR A 159 12.46 85.57 46.63
N GLU A 160 13.76 85.87 46.63
CA GLU A 160 14.82 84.91 46.34
C GLU A 160 14.82 83.76 47.35
N GLY A 161 14.66 84.05 48.65
CA GLY A 161 14.56 83.03 49.69
C GLY A 161 13.36 82.10 49.51
N LYS A 162 12.18 82.65 49.17
CA LYS A 162 10.99 81.84 48.86
C LYS A 162 11.21 80.97 47.62
N ASN A 163 11.73 81.54 46.54
CA ASN A 163 12.00 80.81 45.30
C ASN A 163 13.07 79.71 45.51
N ALA A 164 14.09 79.96 46.34
CA ALA A 164 15.09 78.96 46.68
C ALA A 164 14.49 77.82 47.51
N ALA A 165 13.62 78.14 48.48
CA ALA A 165 12.94 77.14 49.29
C ALA A 165 11.99 76.26 48.46
N GLU A 166 11.22 76.85 47.53
CA GLU A 166 10.35 76.12 46.60
C GLU A 166 11.16 75.20 45.70
N LYS A 167 12.22 75.72 45.05
CA LYS A 167 13.13 74.89 44.24
C LYS A 167 13.76 73.75 45.03
N ALA A 168 14.15 73.98 46.29
CA ALA A 168 14.70 72.94 47.13
C ALA A 168 13.65 71.85 47.45
N ALA A 169 12.40 72.25 47.69
CA ALA A 169 11.30 71.31 47.90
C ALA A 169 11.04 70.45 46.66
N ASP A 170 10.96 71.08 45.47
CA ASP A 170 10.78 70.39 44.19
C ASP A 170 11.93 69.41 43.89
N LEU A 171 13.17 69.83 44.16
CA LEU A 171 14.34 68.96 44.01
C LEU A 171 14.28 67.75 44.95
N ILE A 172 13.84 67.93 46.20
CA ILE A 172 13.69 66.83 47.16
C ILE A 172 12.58 65.87 46.71
N GLU A 173 11.47 66.38 46.18
CA GLU A 173 10.37 65.55 45.68
C GLU A 173 10.79 64.75 44.46
N THR A 174 11.39 65.41 43.47
CA THR A 174 11.91 64.74 42.26
C THR A 174 13.02 63.73 42.57
N GLU A 175 13.90 64.02 43.54
CA GLU A 175 14.91 63.06 44.01
C GLU A 175 14.27 61.83 44.65
N LYS A 176 13.22 62.00 45.46
CA LYS A 176 12.47 60.87 46.05
C LYS A 176 11.83 60.01 44.97
N GLU A 177 11.13 60.63 44.01
CA GLU A 177 10.49 59.92 42.90
C GLU A 177 11.53 59.15 42.07
N ALA A 178 12.66 59.78 41.72
CA ALA A 178 13.74 59.13 41.00
C ALA A 178 14.33 57.96 41.79
N THR A 179 14.49 58.10 43.11
CA THR A 179 15.01 57.04 43.99
C THR A 179 14.05 55.85 44.06
N GLU A 180 12.74 56.11 44.15
CA GLU A 180 11.71 55.07 44.14
C GLU A 180 11.66 54.34 42.80
N GLU A 181 11.78 55.07 41.68
CA GLU A 181 11.79 54.48 40.35
C GLU A 181 13.06 53.64 40.11
N VAL A 182 14.23 54.11 40.52
CA VAL A 182 15.47 53.32 40.48
C VAL A 182 15.31 52.02 41.28
N LYS A 183 14.69 52.09 42.45
CA LYS A 183 14.42 50.91 43.27
C LYS A 183 13.47 49.94 42.56
N ARG A 184 12.39 50.44 41.95
CA ARG A 184 11.43 49.63 41.16
C ARG A 184 12.13 48.94 39.98
N LEU A 185 12.85 49.69 39.16
CA LEU A 185 13.57 49.17 38.00
C LEU A 185 14.66 48.15 38.41
N THR A 186 15.34 48.37 39.52
CA THR A 186 16.33 47.41 40.03
C THR A 186 15.68 46.08 40.43
N GLN A 187 14.48 46.12 41.03
CA GLN A 187 13.72 44.91 41.37
C GLN A 187 13.20 44.19 40.12
N GLU A 188 12.69 44.92 39.14
CA GLU A 188 12.25 44.34 37.86
C GLU A 188 13.39 43.69 37.10
N LEU A 189 14.53 44.38 36.99
CA LEU A 189 15.73 43.83 36.35
C LEU A 189 16.23 42.57 37.06
N ALA A 190 16.19 42.54 38.39
CA ALA A 190 16.57 41.35 39.15
C ALA A 190 15.61 40.18 38.86
N ARG A 191 14.30 40.44 38.84
CA ARG A 191 13.28 39.44 38.52
C ARG A 191 13.47 38.89 37.10
N GLU A 192 13.60 39.78 36.12
CA GLU A 192 13.77 39.40 34.71
C GLU A 192 15.04 38.56 34.50
N LYS A 193 16.15 38.91 35.16
CA LYS A 193 17.37 38.08 35.15
C LYS A 193 17.12 36.68 35.71
N THR A 194 16.38 36.54 36.80
CA THR A 194 16.08 35.21 37.38
C THR A 194 15.13 34.40 36.50
N GLU A 195 14.16 35.05 35.86
CA GLU A 195 13.22 34.39 34.95
C GLU A 195 13.94 33.92 33.69
N HIS A 196 14.77 34.78 33.09
CA HIS A 196 15.58 34.44 31.93
C HIS A 196 16.55 33.29 32.20
N THR A 197 17.23 33.26 33.35
CA THR A 197 18.12 32.13 33.69
C THR A 197 17.36 30.83 33.87
N ARG A 198 16.14 30.88 34.45
CA ARG A 198 15.25 29.71 34.56
C ARG A 198 14.84 29.21 33.17
N GLU A 199 14.35 30.10 32.31
CA GLU A 199 13.93 29.74 30.95
C GLU A 199 15.07 29.13 30.14
N VAL A 200 16.28 29.71 30.21
CA VAL A 200 17.46 29.15 29.54
C VAL A 200 17.79 27.76 30.08
N SER A 201 17.66 27.53 31.39
CA SER A 201 17.85 26.21 31.99
C SER A 201 16.80 25.21 31.50
N ASP A 202 15.53 25.60 31.46
CA ASP A 202 14.42 24.76 31.01
C ASP A 202 14.56 24.39 29.53
N GLN A 203 14.91 25.36 28.68
CA GLN A 203 15.19 25.14 27.26
C GLN A 203 16.40 24.23 27.04
N LYS A 204 17.47 24.40 27.81
CA LYS A 204 18.63 23.47 27.78
C LYS A 204 18.21 22.06 28.17
N GLY A 205 17.36 21.90 29.18
CA GLY A 205 16.79 20.61 29.56
C GLY A 205 15.97 19.97 28.44
N ALA A 206 15.09 20.75 27.80
CA ALA A 206 14.30 20.28 26.65
C ALA A 206 15.19 19.85 25.47
N ILE A 207 16.27 20.58 25.18
CA ILE A 207 17.23 20.21 24.13
C ILE A 207 17.88 18.86 24.43
N VAL A 208 18.25 18.58 25.69
CA VAL A 208 18.85 17.29 26.08
C VAL A 208 17.85 16.16 25.86
N LEU A 209 16.60 16.31 26.32
CA LEU A 209 15.55 15.30 26.13
C LEU A 209 15.26 15.03 24.65
N LEU A 210 15.15 16.09 23.83
CA LEU A 210 14.94 15.95 22.39
C LEU A 210 16.11 15.25 21.69
N LYS A 211 17.35 15.51 22.12
CA LYS A 211 18.53 14.80 21.60
C LYS A 211 18.50 13.31 21.95
N GLU A 212 18.10 12.96 23.18
CA GLU A 212 17.97 11.57 23.61
C GLU A 212 16.87 10.84 22.83
N GLN A 213 15.69 11.45 22.68
CA GLN A 213 14.60 10.91 21.87
C GLN A 213 15.03 10.71 20.41
N LEU A 214 15.73 11.69 19.83
CA LEU A 214 16.25 11.59 18.47
C LEU A 214 17.23 10.40 18.33
N LEU A 215 18.13 10.23 19.30
CA LEU A 215 19.09 9.12 19.31
C LEU A 215 18.36 7.77 19.43
N GLN A 216 17.36 7.67 20.31
CA GLN A 216 16.56 6.48 20.50
C GLN A 216 15.80 6.09 19.22
N VAL A 217 15.13 7.06 18.59
CA VAL A 217 14.42 6.85 17.31
C VAL A 217 15.42 6.40 16.24
N LYS A 218 16.56 7.09 16.08
CA LYS A 218 17.58 6.69 15.10
C LYS A 218 18.08 5.26 15.32
N SER A 219 18.39 4.89 16.56
CA SER A 219 18.85 3.54 16.91
C SER A 219 17.78 2.49 16.58
N LYS A 220 16.53 2.72 17.02
CA LYS A 220 15.40 1.83 16.74
C LYS A 220 15.15 1.68 15.24
N THR A 221 15.06 2.78 14.51
CA THR A 221 14.86 2.78 13.05
C THR A 221 15.99 2.05 12.34
N GLN A 222 17.25 2.23 12.77
CA GLN A 222 18.37 1.52 12.16
C GLN A 222 18.27 0.00 12.37
N ILE A 223 17.83 -0.44 13.55
CA ILE A 223 17.58 -1.85 13.85
C ILE A 223 16.43 -2.38 12.98
N ASP A 224 15.31 -1.67 12.93
CA ASP A 224 14.12 -2.04 12.14
C ASP A 224 14.45 -2.16 10.65
N ILE A 225 15.23 -1.23 10.10
CA ILE A 225 15.70 -1.29 8.70
C ILE A 225 16.55 -2.55 8.47
N ARG A 226 17.45 -2.92 9.39
CA ARG A 226 18.25 -4.14 9.24
C ARG A 226 17.38 -5.39 9.28
N TYR A 227 16.42 -5.46 10.20
CA TYR A 227 15.49 -6.58 10.30
C TYR A 227 14.64 -6.72 9.04
N ALA A 228 13.98 -5.65 8.61
CA ALA A 228 13.15 -5.64 7.40
C ALA A 228 13.97 -6.02 6.15
N ARG A 229 15.22 -5.55 6.05
CA ARG A 229 16.11 -5.91 4.93
C ARG A 229 16.50 -7.39 4.96
N ASN A 230 16.81 -7.93 6.12
CA ASN A 230 17.15 -9.34 6.26
C ASN A 230 15.94 -10.25 6.00
N GLU A 231 14.76 -9.87 6.49
CA GLU A 231 13.51 -10.56 6.22
C GLU A 231 13.18 -10.56 4.72
N ALA A 232 13.25 -9.39 4.06
CA ALA A 232 13.02 -9.28 2.62
C ALA A 232 14.02 -10.12 1.81
N LYS A 233 15.31 -10.13 2.20
CA LYS A 233 16.33 -10.98 1.59
C LYS A 233 16.03 -12.47 1.78
N ALA A 234 15.68 -12.89 3.00
CA ALA A 234 15.36 -14.28 3.31
C ALA A 234 14.13 -14.77 2.54
N LYS A 235 13.06 -13.94 2.50
CA LYS A 235 11.85 -14.22 1.72
C LYS A 235 12.16 -14.35 0.24
N THR A 236 12.89 -13.40 -0.33
CA THR A 236 13.30 -13.44 -1.75
C THR A 236 14.12 -14.69 -2.06
N ALA A 237 15.08 -15.04 -1.21
CA ALA A 237 15.91 -16.23 -1.38
C ALA A 237 15.09 -17.53 -1.28
N SER A 238 14.17 -17.62 -0.32
CA SER A 238 13.26 -18.76 -0.16
C SER A 238 12.34 -18.92 -1.37
N THR A 239 11.69 -17.84 -1.80
CA THR A 239 10.80 -17.81 -2.97
C THR A 239 11.58 -18.16 -4.25
N SER A 240 12.79 -17.62 -4.41
CA SER A 240 13.66 -17.96 -5.55
C SER A 240 14.00 -19.45 -5.60
N ARG A 241 14.37 -20.06 -4.47
CA ARG A 241 14.64 -21.51 -4.38
C ARG A 241 13.40 -22.33 -4.75
N LEU A 242 12.23 -21.96 -4.25
CA LEU A 242 10.97 -22.64 -4.56
C LEU A 242 10.66 -22.58 -6.07
N TYR A 243 10.77 -21.40 -6.68
CA TYR A 243 10.57 -21.26 -8.12
C TYR A 243 11.61 -22.04 -8.92
N GLN A 244 12.85 -22.09 -8.47
CA GLN A 244 13.89 -22.85 -9.14
C GLN A 244 13.61 -24.36 -9.09
N GLN A 245 13.12 -24.88 -7.96
CA GLN A 245 12.66 -26.28 -7.85
C GLN A 245 11.46 -26.56 -8.77
N LEU A 246 10.50 -25.64 -8.84
CA LEU A 246 9.35 -25.79 -9.73
C LEU A 246 9.78 -25.77 -11.20
N ILE A 247 10.71 -24.90 -11.58
CA ILE A 247 11.28 -24.85 -12.94
C ILE A 247 11.98 -26.18 -13.26
N THR A 248 12.76 -26.75 -12.33
CA THR A 248 13.42 -28.05 -12.57
C THR A 248 12.41 -29.17 -12.73
N GLU A 249 11.36 -29.23 -11.89
CA GLU A 249 10.31 -30.25 -11.98
C GLU A 249 9.54 -30.14 -13.31
N GLN A 250 9.19 -28.92 -13.74
CA GLN A 250 8.53 -28.71 -15.02
C GLN A 250 9.43 -29.06 -16.21
N ARG A 251 10.73 -28.78 -16.14
CA ARG A 251 11.69 -29.21 -17.17
C ARG A 251 11.81 -30.73 -17.26
N GLU A 252 11.78 -31.43 -16.13
CA GLU A 252 11.76 -32.89 -16.10
C GLU A 252 10.48 -33.44 -16.74
N LYS A 253 9.31 -32.88 -16.41
CA LYS A 253 8.03 -33.25 -17.05
C LYS A 253 8.07 -33.03 -18.56
N ILE A 254 8.59 -31.88 -19.02
CA ILE A 254 8.76 -31.61 -20.45
C ILE A 254 9.68 -32.66 -21.09
N ASN A 255 10.79 -33.03 -20.44
CA ASN A 255 11.71 -34.06 -20.96
C ASN A 255 11.04 -35.43 -21.08
N VAL A 256 10.28 -35.84 -20.06
CA VAL A 256 9.52 -37.11 -20.07
C VAL A 256 8.49 -37.12 -21.19
N LEU A 257 7.68 -36.05 -21.31
CA LEU A 257 6.68 -35.92 -22.36
C LEU A 257 7.32 -35.89 -23.76
N ALA A 258 8.44 -35.21 -23.93
CA ALA A 258 9.19 -35.19 -25.19
C ALA A 258 9.65 -36.61 -25.58
N LYS A 259 10.23 -37.36 -24.63
CA LYS A 259 10.62 -38.75 -24.86
C LYS A 259 9.41 -39.63 -25.22
N GLN A 260 8.28 -39.45 -24.55
CA GLN A 260 7.04 -40.17 -24.87
C GLN A 260 6.58 -39.86 -26.29
N CYS A 261 6.52 -38.58 -26.67
CA CYS A 261 6.17 -38.15 -28.03
C CYS A 261 7.13 -38.75 -29.08
N ASP A 262 8.44 -38.76 -28.82
CA ASP A 262 9.43 -39.37 -29.72
C ASP A 262 9.19 -40.88 -29.87
N THR A 263 8.94 -41.58 -28.75
CA THR A 263 8.64 -43.02 -28.79
C THR A 263 7.34 -43.33 -29.52
N GLU A 264 6.27 -42.57 -29.28
CA GLU A 264 4.99 -42.72 -29.98
C GLU A 264 5.14 -42.42 -31.47
N THR A 265 5.88 -41.37 -31.82
CA THR A 265 6.17 -41.03 -33.22
C THR A 265 6.90 -42.17 -33.91
N ARG A 266 7.91 -42.75 -33.25
CA ARG A 266 8.66 -43.90 -33.79
C ARG A 266 7.78 -45.13 -33.95
N VAL A 267 7.02 -45.51 -32.92
CA VAL A 267 6.10 -46.67 -32.98
C VAL A 267 5.04 -46.46 -34.04
N HIS A 268 4.49 -45.25 -34.17
CA HIS A 268 3.54 -44.91 -35.21
C HIS A 268 4.17 -45.07 -36.60
N GLN A 269 5.37 -44.53 -36.82
CA GLN A 269 6.10 -44.69 -38.07
C GLN A 269 6.33 -46.17 -38.41
N GLU A 270 6.84 -46.98 -37.47
CA GLU A 270 7.06 -48.42 -37.63
C GLU A 270 5.75 -49.18 -37.90
N THR A 271 4.66 -48.81 -37.23
CA THR A 271 3.33 -49.41 -37.45
C THR A 271 2.81 -49.08 -38.84
N VAL A 272 2.93 -47.82 -39.27
CA VAL A 272 2.50 -47.37 -40.60
C VAL A 272 3.33 -48.05 -41.69
N THR A 273 4.65 -48.16 -41.54
CA THR A 273 5.50 -48.86 -42.52
C THR A 273 5.17 -50.35 -42.58
N PHE A 274 4.98 -51.02 -41.44
CA PHE A 274 4.55 -52.41 -41.40
C PHE A 274 3.19 -52.62 -42.08
N LEU A 275 2.19 -51.79 -41.76
CA LEU A 275 0.86 -51.88 -42.35
C LEU A 275 0.90 -51.62 -43.86
N ARG A 276 1.69 -50.65 -44.32
CA ARG A 276 1.89 -50.38 -45.75
C ARG A 276 2.53 -51.57 -46.45
N SER A 277 3.60 -52.14 -45.89
CA SER A 277 4.27 -53.32 -46.46
C SER A 277 3.34 -54.54 -46.49
N LYS A 278 2.56 -54.78 -45.43
CA LYS A 278 1.57 -55.86 -45.41
C LYS A 278 0.46 -55.64 -46.43
N HIS A 279 -0.02 -54.41 -46.57
CA HIS A 279 -1.02 -54.06 -47.58
C HIS A 279 -0.48 -54.28 -48.99
N GLU A 280 0.76 -53.87 -49.25
CA GLU A 280 1.42 -54.08 -50.54
C GLU A 280 1.62 -55.58 -50.84
N ASN A 281 2.07 -56.37 -49.87
CA ASN A 281 2.20 -57.82 -50.03
C ASN A 281 0.85 -58.49 -50.31
N LEU A 282 -0.20 -58.14 -49.55
CA LEU A 282 -1.55 -58.64 -49.80
C LEU A 282 -2.08 -58.22 -51.17
N GLN A 283 -1.77 -57.00 -51.61
CA GLN A 283 -2.14 -56.51 -52.93
C GLN A 283 -1.42 -57.31 -54.03
N GLN A 284 -0.14 -57.61 -53.86
CA GLN A 284 0.63 -58.47 -54.77
C GLN A 284 0.08 -59.91 -54.80
N GLU A 285 -0.20 -60.50 -53.64
CA GLU A 285 -0.83 -61.83 -53.55
C GLU A 285 -2.21 -61.84 -54.21
N PHE A 286 -3.02 -60.81 -53.98
CA PHE A 286 -4.32 -60.64 -54.62
C PHE A 286 -4.19 -60.57 -56.13
N SER A 287 -3.27 -59.74 -56.66
CA SER A 287 -3.00 -59.67 -58.10
C SER A 287 -2.54 -61.01 -58.65
N HIS A 288 -1.58 -61.68 -58.01
CA HIS A 288 -1.09 -63.00 -58.43
C HIS A 288 -2.21 -64.05 -58.47
N TRP A 289 -3.05 -64.12 -57.43
CA TRP A 289 -4.17 -65.06 -57.40
C TRP A 289 -5.27 -64.70 -58.41
N THR A 290 -5.48 -63.41 -58.68
CA THR A 290 -6.41 -62.96 -59.73
C THR A 290 -5.89 -63.36 -61.10
N GLU A 291 -4.62 -63.08 -61.42
CA GLU A 291 -3.98 -63.48 -62.68
C GLU A 291 -3.99 -64.99 -62.86
N LYS A 292 -3.65 -65.75 -61.81
CA LYS A 292 -3.71 -67.22 -61.85
C LYS A 292 -5.13 -67.73 -62.06
N TYR A 293 -6.11 -67.17 -61.35
CA TYR A 293 -7.51 -67.54 -61.53
C TYR A 293 -7.98 -67.25 -62.96
N GLU A 294 -7.66 -66.07 -63.52
CA GLU A 294 -7.98 -65.72 -64.90
C GLU A 294 -7.30 -66.67 -65.90
N ALA A 295 -6.03 -67.02 -65.68
CA ALA A 295 -5.29 -67.96 -66.53
C ALA A 295 -5.86 -69.38 -66.47
N ASP A 296 -6.06 -69.93 -65.27
CA ASP A 296 -6.64 -71.26 -65.06
C ASP A 296 -8.07 -71.32 -65.60
N TYR A 297 -8.87 -70.27 -65.39
CA TYR A 297 -10.21 -70.14 -65.95
C TYR A 297 -10.18 -70.11 -67.48
N ALA A 298 -9.26 -69.34 -68.09
CA ALA A 298 -9.10 -69.31 -69.54
C ALA A 298 -8.64 -70.65 -70.11
N GLU A 299 -7.76 -71.39 -69.41
CA GLU A 299 -7.36 -72.74 -69.80
C GLU A 299 -8.53 -73.72 -69.72
N LYS A 300 -9.29 -73.71 -68.61
CA LYS A 300 -10.51 -74.53 -68.49
C LYS A 300 -11.57 -74.18 -69.51
N GLN A 301 -11.71 -72.90 -69.87
CA GLN A 301 -12.61 -72.48 -70.93
C GLN A 301 -12.15 -73.01 -72.30
N LYS A 302 -10.84 -73.01 -72.59
CA LYS A 302 -10.27 -73.63 -73.80
C LYS A 302 -10.48 -75.14 -73.82
N GLU A 303 -10.23 -75.85 -72.71
CA GLU A 303 -10.49 -77.29 -72.60
C GLU A 303 -11.98 -77.59 -72.80
N TYR A 304 -12.86 -76.80 -72.19
CA TYR A 304 -14.31 -76.93 -72.36
C TYR A 304 -14.71 -76.73 -73.82
N ALA A 305 -14.18 -75.69 -74.49
CA ALA A 305 -14.41 -75.47 -75.90
C ALA A 305 -13.91 -76.64 -76.77
N ARG A 306 -12.70 -77.16 -76.50
CA ARG A 306 -12.15 -78.33 -77.22
C ARG A 306 -13.02 -79.57 -77.02
N LEU A 307 -13.47 -79.85 -75.80
CA LEU A 307 -14.37 -80.96 -75.52
C LEU A 307 -15.74 -80.79 -76.19
N MET A 308 -16.23 -79.55 -76.29
CA MET A 308 -17.45 -79.24 -77.04
C MET A 308 -17.27 -79.45 -78.55
N ASP A 309 -16.10 -79.09 -79.10
CA ASP A 309 -15.74 -79.34 -80.50
C ASP A 309 -15.55 -80.85 -80.77
N GLU A 310 -14.90 -81.59 -79.87
CA GLU A 310 -14.79 -83.04 -79.96
C GLU A 310 -16.16 -83.71 -79.86
N ARG A 311 -17.03 -83.24 -78.96
CA ARG A 311 -18.41 -83.71 -78.83
C ARG A 311 -19.18 -83.44 -80.12
N SER A 312 -19.06 -82.26 -80.71
CA SER A 312 -19.75 -81.90 -81.96
C SER A 312 -19.22 -82.71 -83.14
N ALA A 313 -17.91 -82.91 -83.25
CA ALA A 313 -17.29 -83.76 -84.26
C ALA A 313 -17.70 -85.23 -84.12
N ASN A 314 -17.74 -85.75 -82.89
CA ASN A 314 -18.22 -87.11 -82.61
C ASN A 314 -19.72 -87.25 -82.91
N LEU A 315 -20.53 -86.22 -82.63
CA LEU A 315 -21.95 -86.19 -83.00
C LEU A 315 -22.09 -86.26 -84.53
N LEU A 316 -21.33 -85.47 -85.28
CA LEU A 316 -21.31 -85.47 -86.75
C LEU A 316 -20.87 -86.83 -87.32
N LYS A 317 -19.87 -87.46 -86.70
CA LYS A 317 -19.38 -88.78 -87.07
C LYS A 317 -20.42 -89.87 -86.78
N LEU A 318 -21.13 -89.76 -85.66
CA LEU A 318 -22.24 -90.63 -85.29
C LEU A 318 -23.41 -90.46 -86.26
N GLU A 319 -23.82 -89.23 -86.58
CA GLU A 319 -24.86 -88.94 -87.57
C GLU A 319 -24.49 -89.50 -88.95
N GLY A 320 -23.23 -89.38 -89.37
CA GLY A 320 -22.73 -89.96 -90.62
C GLY A 320 -22.66 -91.49 -90.62
N LEU A 321 -22.38 -92.12 -89.48
CA LEU A 321 -22.48 -93.58 -89.32
C LEU A 321 -23.94 -94.05 -89.29
N GLN A 322 -24.82 -93.28 -88.66
CA GLN A 322 -26.24 -93.56 -88.56
C GLN A 322 -26.92 -93.42 -89.93
N LYS A 323 -26.58 -92.39 -90.72
CA LYS A 323 -27.01 -92.27 -92.13
C LYS A 323 -26.53 -93.43 -92.97
N ARG A 324 -25.24 -93.81 -92.89
CA ARG A 324 -24.71 -94.98 -93.60
C ARG A 324 -25.41 -96.27 -93.21
N TRP A 325 -25.68 -96.46 -91.92
CA TRP A 325 -26.42 -97.63 -91.45
C TRP A 325 -27.85 -97.65 -91.99
N VAL A 326 -28.54 -96.50 -91.99
CA VAL A 326 -29.89 -96.38 -92.59
C VAL A 326 -29.87 -96.67 -94.09
N GLU A 327 -28.92 -96.09 -94.83
CA GLU A 327 -28.73 -96.32 -96.27
C GLU A 327 -28.39 -97.79 -96.57
N GLU A 328 -27.55 -98.43 -95.77
CA GLU A 328 -27.16 -99.83 -95.94
C GLU A 328 -28.30 -100.80 -95.60
N VAL A 329 -29.12 -100.47 -94.59
CA VAL A 329 -30.36 -101.18 -94.27
C VAL A 329 -31.40 -101.01 -95.38
N GLU A 330 -31.57 -99.82 -95.94
CA GLU A 330 -32.47 -99.57 -97.09
C GLU A 330 -31.99 -100.27 -98.36
N LEU A 331 -30.67 -100.32 -98.61
CA LEU A 331 -30.09 -101.03 -99.73
C LEU A 331 -30.27 -102.55 -99.59
N GLN A 332 -30.13 -103.09 -98.38
CA GLN A 332 -30.43 -104.51 -98.11
C GLN A 332 -31.91 -104.82 -98.31
N LYS A 333 -32.80 -103.95 -97.82
CA LYS A 333 -34.25 -104.07 -98.02
C LYS A 333 -34.65 -104.01 -99.50
N ASN A 334 -34.01 -103.15 -100.29
CA ASN A 334 -34.20 -103.08 -101.74
C ASN A 334 -33.66 -104.32 -102.46
N LYS A 335 -32.49 -104.85 -102.06
CA LYS A 335 -31.94 -106.10 -102.63
C LYS A 335 -32.78 -107.33 -102.28
N GLU A 336 -33.39 -107.40 -101.10
CA GLU A 336 -34.31 -108.47 -100.71
C GLU A 336 -35.66 -108.37 -101.43
N ASN A 337 -36.20 -107.15 -101.61
CA ASN A 337 -37.43 -106.94 -102.37
C ASN A 337 -37.25 -107.25 -103.87
N GLU A 338 -36.11 -106.90 -104.48
CA GLU A 338 -35.82 -107.22 -105.88
C GLU A 338 -35.65 -108.73 -106.11
N LYS A 339 -35.03 -109.44 -105.15
CA LYS A 339 -34.90 -110.92 -105.18
C LYS A 339 -36.25 -111.63 -104.97
N ARG A 340 -37.17 -111.06 -104.18
CA ARG A 340 -38.54 -111.59 -104.04
C ARG A 340 -39.34 -111.44 -105.33
N ARG A 341 -39.22 -110.28 -105.99
CA ARG A 341 -39.93 -109.98 -107.24
C ARG A 341 -39.49 -110.87 -108.41
N LEU A 342 -38.20 -111.19 -108.50
CA LEU A 342 -37.68 -112.11 -109.53
C LEU A 342 -38.14 -113.57 -109.34
N LYS A 343 -38.26 -114.04 -108.08
CA LYS A 343 -38.74 -115.39 -107.78
C LYS A 343 -40.24 -115.58 -108.03
N GLU A 344 -41.05 -114.55 -107.81
CA GLU A 344 -42.50 -114.59 -108.12
C GLU A 344 -42.77 -114.60 -109.64
N LEU A 345 -41.99 -113.87 -110.43
CA LEU A 345 -42.14 -113.86 -111.90
C LEU A 345 -41.77 -115.20 -112.56
N GLU A 346 -40.83 -115.95 -111.98
CA GLU A 346 -40.38 -117.25 -112.48
C GLU A 346 -41.38 -118.38 -112.19
N MET A 347 -42.10 -118.30 -111.06
CA MET A 347 -43.15 -119.24 -110.68
C MET A 347 -44.39 -119.12 -111.58
N LEU A 348 -44.77 -117.88 -111.93
CA LEU A 348 -45.87 -117.60 -112.86
C LEU A 348 -45.62 -118.12 -114.28
N LYS A 349 -44.37 -118.02 -114.79
CA LYS A 349 -44.00 -118.59 -116.11
C LYS A 349 -44.04 -120.12 -116.13
N LYS A 350 -43.75 -120.80 -115.02
CA LYS A 350 -43.82 -122.27 -114.93
C LYS A 350 -45.25 -122.81 -114.80
N GLU A 351 -46.19 -122.04 -114.28
CA GLU A 351 -47.61 -122.41 -114.22
C GLU A 351 -48.33 -122.26 -115.56
N GLU A 352 -47.97 -121.25 -116.37
CA GLU A 352 -48.56 -121.02 -117.69
C GLU A 352 -48.22 -122.14 -118.70
N VAL A 353 -46.99 -122.66 -118.67
CA VAL A 353 -46.53 -123.78 -119.52
C VAL A 353 -47.21 -125.11 -119.15
N LYS A 354 -47.54 -125.32 -117.86
CA LYS A 354 -48.30 -126.50 -117.40
C LYS A 354 -49.75 -126.47 -117.88
N LYS A 355 -50.38 -125.29 -117.94
CA LYS A 355 -51.75 -125.12 -118.44
C LYS A 355 -51.87 -125.37 -119.95
N GLN A 356 -50.88 -124.94 -120.75
CA GLN A 356 -50.86 -125.17 -122.21
C GLN A 356 -50.72 -126.65 -122.59
N THR A 357 -49.95 -127.43 -121.82
CA THR A 357 -49.75 -128.88 -122.06
C THR A 357 -51.00 -129.71 -121.73
N ILE A 358 -51.84 -129.27 -120.78
CA ILE A 358 -53.09 -129.94 -120.40
C ILE A 358 -54.22 -129.61 -121.40
N ALA A 359 -54.25 -128.39 -121.94
CA ALA A 359 -55.20 -127.98 -122.96
C ALA A 359 -55.02 -128.78 -124.29
N ALA A 360 -53.77 -129.04 -124.69
CA ALA A 360 -53.47 -129.84 -125.89
C ALA A 360 -53.98 -131.30 -125.80
N ARG A 361 -53.96 -131.91 -124.60
CA ARG A 361 -54.49 -133.27 -124.38
C ARG A 361 -56.03 -133.33 -124.39
N LYS A 362 -56.72 -132.28 -123.94
CA LYS A 362 -58.20 -132.21 -123.96
C LYS A 362 -58.76 -132.01 -125.37
N ILE A 363 -58.05 -131.28 -126.24
CA ILE A 363 -58.45 -131.04 -127.63
C ILE A 363 -58.33 -132.32 -128.48
N GLN A 364 -57.28 -133.14 -128.28
CA GLN A 364 -57.11 -134.41 -129.00
C GLN A 364 -58.13 -135.49 -128.61
N ALA A 365 -58.61 -135.49 -127.36
CA ALA A 365 -59.66 -136.41 -126.91
C ALA A 365 -61.04 -136.05 -127.47
N SER A 366 -61.37 -134.75 -127.54
CA SER A 366 -62.65 -134.25 -128.04
C SER A 366 -62.85 -134.53 -129.54
N TYR A 367 -61.80 -134.42 -130.36
CA TYR A 367 -61.87 -134.70 -131.80
C TYR A 367 -62.12 -136.18 -132.11
N ARG A 368 -61.57 -137.11 -131.31
CA ARG A 368 -61.79 -138.57 -131.51
C ARG A 368 -63.21 -139.00 -131.13
N VAL A 369 -63.83 -138.34 -130.16
CA VAL A 369 -65.23 -138.58 -129.76
C VAL A 369 -66.22 -138.01 -130.78
N HIS A 370 -65.93 -136.83 -131.34
CA HIS A 370 -66.79 -136.21 -132.36
C HIS A 370 -66.80 -136.97 -133.70
N LYS A 371 -65.66 -137.57 -134.09
CA LYS A 371 -65.58 -138.41 -135.29
C LYS A 371 -66.34 -139.74 -135.14
N ALA A 372 -66.41 -140.31 -133.93
CA ALA A 372 -67.16 -141.53 -133.67
C ALA A 372 -68.69 -141.29 -133.62
N TYR A 373 -69.12 -140.12 -133.15
CA TYR A 373 -70.54 -139.78 -133.03
C TYR A 373 -71.21 -139.48 -134.39
N LEU A 374 -70.48 -138.93 -135.36
CA LEU A 374 -71.05 -138.58 -136.66
C LEU A 374 -71.30 -139.80 -137.57
N ASP A 375 -70.57 -140.91 -137.37
CA ASP A 375 -70.72 -142.08 -138.22
C ASP A 375 -71.79 -143.08 -137.71
N GLU A 376 -72.18 -143.03 -136.43
CA GLU A 376 -73.28 -143.88 -135.89
C GLU A 376 -74.69 -143.29 -136.09
N LYS A 377 -74.83 -142.01 -136.44
CA LYS A 377 -76.14 -141.39 -136.73
C LYS A 377 -76.64 -141.58 -138.18
N LYS A 378 -75.93 -142.36 -139.01
CA LYS A 378 -76.37 -142.70 -140.39
C LYS A 378 -76.80 -144.16 -140.62
N LYS A 379 -76.95 -145.01 -139.60
CA LYS A 379 -77.41 -146.42 -139.76
C LYS A 379 -78.35 -146.95 -138.67
N ALA A 380 -79.40 -146.19 -138.34
CA ALA A 380 -80.64 -146.73 -137.75
C ALA A 380 -81.89 -145.91 -138.19
N ALA A 381 -81.89 -145.51 -139.47
CA ALA A 381 -83.09 -145.28 -140.29
C ALA A 381 -82.94 -145.89 -141.71
N GLU A 382 -82.15 -146.98 -141.86
CA GLU A 382 -82.16 -147.95 -143.00
C GLU A 382 -81.11 -149.06 -142.69
N ALA A 383 -81.33 -150.39 -142.69
CA ALA A 383 -82.41 -151.21 -143.25
C ALA A 383 -82.79 -150.72 -144.64
N GLY A 384 -81.84 -150.56 -145.57
CA GLY A 384 -81.09 -151.64 -146.20
C GLY A 384 -79.90 -152.31 -145.48
N LYS A 385 -80.06 -153.63 -145.26
CA LYS A 385 -79.09 -154.73 -145.46
C LYS A 385 -77.82 -154.84 -144.58
N LYS A 386 -77.90 -155.89 -143.74
CA LYS A 386 -77.04 -157.10 -143.72
C LYS A 386 -75.62 -157.05 -143.09
N LYS A 387 -75.54 -157.91 -142.06
CA LYS A 387 -74.62 -159.06 -141.91
C LYS A 387 -73.24 -158.85 -141.27
N LYS A 388 -73.12 -159.58 -140.14
CA LYS A 388 -72.16 -160.68 -139.88
C LYS A 388 -70.67 -160.36 -139.98
N GLY A 389 -70.04 -160.45 -138.81
CA GLY A 389 -69.15 -161.57 -138.56
C GLY A 389 -67.66 -161.26 -138.59
N GLY A 390 -67.04 -161.39 -137.42
CA GLY A 390 -66.02 -162.40 -137.24
C GLY A 390 -64.56 -162.02 -137.47
N LYS A 391 -63.80 -162.29 -136.40
CA LYS A 391 -62.67 -163.24 -136.35
C LYS A 391 -61.26 -162.76 -136.77
N LYS A 392 -60.37 -162.96 -135.80
CA LYS A 392 -58.98 -163.49 -135.87
C LYS A 392 -57.82 -162.59 -136.36
N GLY A 393 -56.74 -162.65 -135.58
CA GLY A 393 -55.35 -162.67 -136.07
C GLY A 393 -54.46 -161.61 -135.40
N LYS A 394 -53.55 -162.02 -134.50
CA LYS A 394 -52.12 -162.31 -134.74
C LYS A 394 -51.27 -161.02 -134.82
N LYS A 395 -50.41 -160.73 -133.84
CA LYS A 395 -48.98 -161.11 -133.82
C LYS A 395 -48.32 -160.93 -135.19
N LYS A 396 -47.59 -159.83 -135.39
CA LYS A 396 -46.14 -159.72 -135.26
C LYS A 396 -45.75 -158.24 -135.31
#